data_AF-A0A4Q3DF20-F1
#
_entry.id   AF-A0A4Q3DF20-F1
#
_cell.length_a   1.000
_cell.length_b   1.000
_cell.length_c   1.000
_cell.angle_alpha   90.00
_cell.angle_beta   90.00
_cell.angle_gamma   90.00
#
_symmetry.space_group_name_H-M   'P 1'
#
loop_
_entity.id
_entity.type
_entity.pdbx_description
1 polymer ?
#
loop_
_entity_poly.entity_id
_entity_poly.type
_entity_poly.pdbx_seq_one_letter_code
_entity_poly.pdbx_strand_id
1 'polypeptide(L)'
;MLERAHCPQPVASEILNLGSADQLMQTFGQALATSFFEGHRNAIDGKFGNIATWPPVWNFARVVRNAMSHGGVINIQNPNAAPVHWNGLTYAPADNGRRILHTDLWPGDLMDLLIEMDGHVP
;
A
#
# COMPACT_ATOMS: atom_id res chain seq x y z
N MET A 1 28.33 -2.28 -14.04
CA MET A 1 28.13 -2.74 -12.65
C MET A 1 27.31 -1.66 -11.97
N LEU A 2 25.99 -1.82 -11.91
CA LEU A 2 25.07 -0.82 -11.35
C LEU A 2 24.88 -1.11 -9.86
N GLU A 3 25.30 -0.16 -9.02
CA GLU A 3 25.04 -0.17 -7.58
C GLU A 3 23.53 -0.31 -7.34
N ARG A 4 23.15 -1.36 -6.60
CA ARG A 4 21.79 -1.51 -6.11
C ARG A 4 21.60 -0.49 -5.00
N ALA A 5 20.71 0.49 -5.20
CA ALA A 5 20.27 1.38 -4.14
C ALA A 5 19.67 0.52 -3.01
N HIS A 6 20.39 0.44 -1.90
CA HIS A 6 19.95 -0.23 -0.69
C HIS A 6 18.95 0.70 -0.01
N CYS A 7 17.66 0.46 -0.20
CA CYS A 7 16.64 1.14 0.59
C CYS A 7 16.79 0.65 2.04
N PRO A 8 17.10 1.53 3.01
CA PRO A 8 17.30 1.11 4.38
C PRO A 8 15.99 0.48 4.90
N GLN A 9 16.09 -0.76 5.36
CA GLN A 9 14.98 -1.40 6.08
C GLN A 9 14.79 -0.65 7.41
N PRO A 10 13.55 -0.36 7.83
CA PRO A 10 13.32 0.28 9.11
C PRO A 10 13.93 -0.55 10.24
N VAL A 11 14.63 0.12 11.14
CA VAL A 11 15.30 -0.51 12.29
C VAL A 11 14.22 -1.05 13.23
N ALA A 12 14.38 -2.28 13.71
CA ALA A 12 13.38 -3.00 14.52
C ALA A 12 12.88 -2.23 15.77
N SER A 13 13.56 -1.17 16.19
CA SER A 13 13.15 -0.27 17.27
C SER A 13 12.02 0.71 16.92
N GLU A 14 11.59 0.79 15.67
CA GLU A 14 10.49 1.70 15.22
C GLU A 14 9.13 1.01 15.09
N ILE A 15 9.05 -0.31 15.34
CA ILE A 15 7.78 -1.04 15.31
C ILE A 15 7.02 -0.70 16.59
N LEU A 16 5.94 0.08 16.47
CA LEU A 16 5.15 0.45 17.63
C LEU A 16 4.45 -0.81 18.18
N ASN A 17 4.82 -1.23 19.39
CA ASN A 17 4.17 -2.36 20.04
C ASN A 17 2.82 -1.92 20.62
N LEU A 18 1.76 -2.07 19.82
CA LEU A 18 0.39 -1.73 20.20
C LEU A 18 -0.26 -2.77 21.13
N GLY A 19 0.45 -3.84 21.47
CA GLY A 19 -0.08 -4.93 22.30
C GLY A 19 -1.36 -5.51 21.73
N SER A 20 -2.42 -5.59 22.54
CA SER A 20 -3.72 -6.11 22.13
C SER A 20 -4.43 -5.29 21.05
N ALA A 21 -4.05 -4.02 20.86
CA ALA A 21 -4.63 -3.17 19.83
C ALA A 21 -4.05 -3.45 18.44
N ASP A 22 -2.88 -4.10 18.34
CA ASP A 22 -2.20 -4.38 17.07
C ASP A 22 -3.09 -5.19 16.12
N GLN A 23 -3.60 -6.32 16.59
CA GLN A 23 -4.44 -7.23 15.81
C GLN A 23 -5.78 -6.58 15.42
N LEU A 24 -6.31 -5.73 16.30
CA LEU A 24 -7.55 -5.00 16.04
C LEU A 24 -7.32 -3.95 14.94
N MET A 25 -6.26 -3.15 15.03
CA MET A 25 -5.90 -2.15 14.02
C MET A 25 -5.57 -2.80 12.68
N GLN A 26 -4.86 -3.93 12.70
CA GLN A 26 -4.54 -4.69 11.48
C GLN A 26 -5.82 -5.21 10.80
N THR A 27 -6.74 -5.81 11.55
CA THR A 27 -7.99 -6.34 11.01
C THR A 27 -8.87 -5.22 10.47
N PHE A 28 -8.97 -4.12 11.20
CA PHE A 28 -9.71 -2.94 10.78
C PHE A 28 -9.14 -2.32 9.51
N GLY A 29 -7.82 -2.06 9.47
CA GLY A 29 -7.15 -1.48 8.31
C GLY A 29 -7.24 -2.38 7.08
N GLN A 30 -7.09 -3.69 7.25
CA GLN A 30 -7.28 -4.66 6.17
C GLN A 30 -8.71 -4.64 5.62
N ALA A 31 -9.71 -4.67 6.50
CA ALA A 31 -11.12 -4.64 6.08
C ALA A 31 -11.45 -3.34 5.34
N LEU A 32 -11.02 -2.20 5.88
CA LEU A 32 -11.29 -0.88 5.33
C LEU A 32 -10.64 -0.71 3.95
N ALA A 33 -9.33 -0.93 3.85
CA ALA A 33 -8.57 -0.76 2.62
C ALA A 33 -9.05 -1.69 1.50
N THR A 34 -9.27 -2.97 1.84
CA THR A 34 -9.72 -3.96 0.86
C THR A 34 -11.14 -3.66 0.39
N SER A 35 -12.06 -3.38 1.32
CA SER A 35 -13.46 -3.11 0.96
C SER A 35 -13.60 -1.85 0.11
N PHE A 36 -12.89 -0.77 0.45
CA PHE A 36 -12.97 0.47 -0.31
C PHE A 36 -12.39 0.30 -1.71
N PHE A 37 -11.22 -0.34 -1.81
CA PHE A 37 -10.56 -0.57 -3.09
C PHE A 37 -11.43 -1.44 -4.01
N GLU A 38 -11.93 -2.58 -3.54
CA GLU A 38 -12.76 -3.47 -4.36
C GLU A 38 -14.11 -2.85 -4.73
N GLY A 39 -14.69 -2.05 -3.83
CA GLY A 39 -15.97 -1.37 -4.06
C GLY A 39 -15.93 -0.38 -5.22
N HIS A 40 -14.79 0.31 -5.43
CA HIS A 40 -14.67 1.36 -6.44
C HIS A 40 -13.75 1.02 -7.61
N ARG A 41 -13.04 -0.12 -7.55
CA ARG A 41 -12.12 -0.56 -8.61
C ARG A 41 -12.76 -0.50 -10.00
N ASN A 42 -13.97 -1.03 -10.16
CA ASN A 42 -14.63 -1.06 -11.47
C ASN A 42 -14.90 0.34 -12.02
N ALA A 43 -15.22 1.31 -11.16
CA ALA A 43 -15.44 2.70 -11.56
C ALA A 43 -14.12 3.37 -12.00
N ILE A 44 -13.02 3.07 -11.30
CA ILE A 44 -11.68 3.53 -11.64
C ILE A 44 -11.21 2.90 -12.95
N ASP A 45 -11.40 1.59 -13.12
CA ASP A 45 -11.13 0.88 -14.37
C ASP A 45 -11.94 1.49 -15.54
N GLY A 46 -13.22 1.78 -15.32
CA GLY A 46 -14.06 2.43 -16.34
C GLY A 46 -13.60 3.84 -16.72
N LYS A 47 -13.09 4.61 -15.75
CA LYS A 47 -12.67 6.02 -15.95
C LYS A 47 -11.27 6.16 -16.53
N PHE A 48 -10.32 5.36 -16.06
CA PHE A 48 -8.90 5.49 -16.42
C PHE A 48 -8.41 4.38 -17.36
N GLY A 49 -9.16 3.29 -17.51
CA GLY A 49 -8.76 2.15 -18.33
C GLY A 49 -7.76 1.26 -17.61
N ASN A 50 -6.52 1.22 -18.10
CA ASN A 50 -5.52 0.28 -17.60
C ASN A 50 -4.88 0.74 -16.28
N ILE A 51 -4.32 -0.21 -15.52
CA ILE A 51 -3.60 0.08 -14.27
C ILE A 51 -2.48 1.12 -14.47
N ALA A 52 -1.79 1.07 -15.62
CA ALA A 52 -0.72 2.03 -15.94
C ALA A 52 -1.20 3.49 -16.06
N THR A 53 -2.50 3.70 -16.30
CA THR A 53 -3.12 5.03 -16.45
C THR A 53 -3.95 5.43 -15.23
N TRP A 54 -4.05 4.56 -14.21
CA TRP A 54 -4.69 4.92 -12.95
C TRP A 54 -3.90 6.03 -12.22
N PRO A 55 -4.59 6.85 -11.40
CA PRO A 55 -3.95 7.83 -10.54
C PRO A 55 -2.85 7.21 -9.65
N PRO A 56 -1.75 7.94 -9.35
CA PRO A 56 -0.67 7.42 -8.50
C PRO A 56 -1.16 6.86 -7.16
N VAL A 57 -2.09 7.56 -6.49
CA VAL A 57 -2.70 7.12 -5.23
C VAL A 57 -3.41 5.77 -5.36
N TRP A 58 -4.15 5.55 -6.45
CA TRP A 58 -4.84 4.28 -6.73
C TRP A 58 -3.87 3.14 -7.05
N ASN A 59 -2.78 3.46 -7.76
CA ASN A 59 -1.71 2.51 -8.01
C ASN A 59 -0.96 2.11 -6.73
N PHE A 60 -0.71 3.07 -5.84
CA PHE A 60 -0.14 2.81 -4.52
C PHE A 60 -1.08 1.97 -3.66
N ALA A 61 -2.36 2.36 -3.57
CA ALA A 61 -3.37 1.66 -2.81
C ALA A 61 -3.58 0.22 -3.29
N ARG A 62 -3.42 -0.06 -4.59
CA ARG A 62 -3.41 -1.43 -5.13
C ARG A 62 -2.31 -2.29 -4.48
N VAL A 63 -1.12 -1.73 -4.29
CA VAL A 63 -0.01 -2.43 -3.61
C VAL A 63 -0.31 -2.60 -2.13
N VAL A 64 -0.83 -1.57 -1.45
CA VAL A 64 -1.25 -1.65 -0.04
C VAL A 64 -2.31 -2.73 0.16
N ARG A 65 -3.40 -2.71 -0.61
CA ARG A 65 -4.44 -3.74 -0.61
C ARG A 65 -3.84 -5.14 -0.83
N ASN A 66 -2.89 -5.28 -1.74
CA ASN A 66 -2.26 -6.57 -1.96
C ASN A 66 -1.46 -7.01 -0.73
N ALA A 67 -0.70 -6.12 -0.12
CA ALA A 67 0.02 -6.41 1.12
C ALA A 67 -0.92 -6.84 2.26
N MET A 68 -2.09 -6.20 2.40
CA MET A 68 -3.13 -6.61 3.37
C MET A 68 -3.57 -8.06 3.16
N SER A 69 -3.70 -8.49 1.90
CA SER A 69 -4.04 -9.88 1.55
C SER A 69 -2.90 -10.89 1.82
N HIS A 70 -1.68 -10.39 2.06
CA HIS A 70 -0.47 -11.18 2.24
C HIS A 70 0.18 -10.95 3.62
N GLY A 71 -0.61 -10.70 4.67
CA GLY A 71 -0.10 -10.61 6.04
C GLY A 71 0.61 -9.29 6.38
N GLY A 72 0.34 -8.24 5.60
CA GLY A 72 0.88 -6.90 5.78
C GLY A 72 2.26 -6.67 5.16
N VAL A 73 2.71 -7.57 4.27
CA VAL A 73 3.99 -7.43 3.55
C VAL A 73 3.81 -7.18 2.07
N ILE A 74 4.73 -6.41 1.47
CA ILE A 74 4.71 -6.15 0.03
C ILE A 74 4.83 -7.47 -0.73
N ASN A 75 3.93 -7.65 -1.70
CA ASN A 75 3.92 -8.79 -2.60
C ASN A 75 3.61 -8.36 -4.04
N ILE A 76 4.62 -7.92 -4.78
CA ILE A 76 4.53 -7.53 -6.19
C ILE A 76 5.09 -8.69 -7.03
N GLN A 77 4.21 -9.39 -7.74
CA GLN A 77 4.57 -10.61 -8.49
C GLN A 77 5.34 -10.34 -9.78
N ASN A 78 5.07 -9.22 -10.45
CA ASN A 78 5.79 -8.86 -11.67
C ASN A 78 7.14 -8.19 -11.30
N PRO A 79 8.29 -8.83 -11.57
CA PRO A 79 9.60 -8.28 -11.22
C PRO A 79 9.94 -6.99 -12.00
N ASN A 80 9.25 -6.74 -13.11
CA ASN A 80 9.43 -5.56 -13.96
C ASN A 80 8.34 -4.51 -13.74
N ALA A 81 7.52 -4.64 -12.69
CA ALA A 81 6.52 -3.62 -12.37
C ALA A 81 7.21 -2.28 -12.05
N ALA A 82 6.64 -1.19 -12.55
CA ALA A 82 7.07 0.15 -12.18
C ALA A 82 6.87 0.39 -10.67
N PRO A 83 7.77 1.13 -10.00
CA PRO A 83 7.55 1.55 -8.63
C PRO A 83 6.28 2.39 -8.48
N VAL A 84 5.64 2.31 -7.32
CA VAL A 84 4.52 3.16 -6.94
C VAL A 84 4.95 4.12 -5.85
N HIS A 85 4.37 5.33 -5.86
CA HIS A 85 4.77 6.41 -4.96
C HIS A 85 3.53 7.07 -4.35
N TRP A 86 3.59 7.36 -3.05
CA TRP A 86 2.56 8.14 -2.36
C TRP A 86 3.13 8.69 -1.05
N ASN A 87 2.89 9.97 -0.77
CA ASN A 87 3.29 10.65 0.46
C ASN A 87 4.77 10.40 0.89
N GLY A 88 5.71 10.47 -0.06
CA GLY A 88 7.13 10.22 0.19
C GLY A 88 7.54 8.74 0.29
N LEU A 89 6.58 7.81 0.35
CA LEU A 89 6.82 6.37 0.29
C LEU A 89 7.00 5.91 -1.15
N THR A 90 7.84 4.89 -1.33
CA THR A 90 8.07 4.23 -2.61
C THR A 90 8.10 2.73 -2.40
N TYR A 91 7.29 2.00 -3.18
CA TYR A 91 7.29 0.54 -3.18
C TYR A 91 7.58 -0.01 -4.58
N ALA A 92 8.53 -0.93 -4.67
CA ALA A 92 8.94 -1.59 -5.90
C ALA A 92 9.03 -3.12 -5.69
N PRO A 93 9.14 -3.93 -6.76
CA PRO A 93 9.34 -5.37 -6.63
C PRO A 93 10.55 -5.78 -5.77
N ALA A 94 11.56 -4.91 -5.68
CA ALA A 94 12.74 -5.10 -4.84
C ALA A 94 12.42 -5.08 -3.33
N ASP A 95 11.27 -4.52 -2.93
CA ASP A 95 10.83 -4.39 -1.54
C ASP A 95 9.93 -5.56 -1.09
N ASN A 96 9.77 -6.60 -1.91
CA ASN A 96 8.98 -7.78 -1.56
C ASN A 96 9.39 -8.37 -0.20
N GLY A 97 8.39 -8.66 0.64
CA GLY A 97 8.59 -9.15 2.02
C GLY A 97 8.72 -8.04 3.08
N ARG A 98 8.90 -6.77 2.69
CA ARG A 98 8.88 -5.64 3.62
C ARG A 98 7.49 -5.50 4.26
N ARG A 99 7.43 -5.43 5.59
CA ARG A 99 6.22 -5.11 6.34
C ARG A 99 5.93 -3.61 6.19
N ILE A 100 4.70 -3.27 5.82
CA ILE A 100 4.28 -1.87 5.62
C ILE A 100 3.29 -1.39 6.68
N LEU A 101 2.55 -2.30 7.32
CA LEU A 101 1.60 -1.92 8.37
C LEU A 101 2.32 -1.72 9.69
N HIS A 102 2.00 -0.60 10.34
CA HIS A 102 2.57 -0.18 11.62
C HIS A 102 4.09 0.08 11.54
N THR A 103 4.60 0.25 10.32
CA THR A 103 5.99 0.62 10.00
C THR A 103 5.97 1.83 9.08
N ASP A 104 5.57 1.62 7.82
CA ASP A 104 5.54 2.64 6.78
C ASP A 104 4.19 3.36 6.73
N LEU A 105 3.11 2.63 7.00
CA LEU A 105 1.74 3.12 7.00
C LEU A 105 1.10 2.92 8.38
N TRP A 106 0.71 4.04 8.97
CA TRP A 106 -0.08 4.10 10.19
C TRP A 106 -1.57 4.10 9.87
N PRO A 107 -2.43 3.80 10.85
CA PRO A 107 -3.88 3.88 10.65
C PRO A 107 -4.35 5.26 10.14
N GLY A 108 -3.69 6.35 10.56
CA GLY A 108 -3.96 7.69 10.05
C GLY A 108 -3.64 7.84 8.56
N ASP A 109 -2.44 7.39 8.15
CA ASP A 109 -2.02 7.40 6.74
C ASP A 109 -2.98 6.59 5.86
N LEU A 110 -3.54 5.50 6.39
CA LEU A 110 -4.52 4.71 5.67
C LEU A 110 -5.82 5.49 5.43
N MET A 111 -6.26 6.32 6.38
CA MET A 111 -7.43 7.18 6.19
C MET A 111 -7.14 8.26 5.15
N ASP A 112 -5.96 8.89 5.20
CA ASP A 112 -5.55 9.89 4.22
C ASP A 112 -5.47 9.30 2.81
N LEU A 113 -4.93 8.08 2.68
CA LEU A 113 -4.90 7.34 1.42
C LEU A 113 -6.32 7.14 0.86
N LEU A 114 -7.28 6.76 1.70
CA LEU A 114 -8.66 6.53 1.26
C LEU A 114 -9.38 7.82 0.85
N ILE A 115 -9.15 8.92 1.58
CA ILE A 115 -9.72 10.24 1.24
C ILE A 115 -9.18 10.70 -0.13
N GLU A 116 -7.88 10.54 -0.38
CA GLU A 116 -7.29 10.92 -1.67
C GLU A 116 -7.77 9.99 -2.80
N MET A 117 -7.93 8.69 -2.54
CA MET A 117 -8.54 7.77 -3.50
C MET A 117 -9.98 8.17 -3.85
N ASP A 118 -10.78 8.56 -2.85
CA ASP A 118 -12.18 8.99 -3.01
C ASP A 118 -12.31 10.20 -3.94
N GLY A 119 -11.36 11.14 -3.87
CA GLY A 119 -11.30 12.29 -4.78
C GLY A 119 -11.17 11.95 -6.27
N HIS A 120 -10.87 10.69 -6.61
CA HIS A 120 -10.83 10.20 -7.99
C HIS A 120 -12.04 9.36 -8.41
N VAL A 121 -12.87 8.93 -7.45
CA VAL A 121 -14.10 8.18 -7.71
C VAL A 121 -15.10 9.10 -8.45
N PRO A 122 -15.84 8.59 -9.47
CA PRO A 122 -16.84 9.38 -10.20
C PRO A 122 -18.03 9.84 -9.36
#